data_AF-A0A2G2ZFR6-F1
#
_entry.id   AF-A0A2G2ZFR6-F1
#
_cell.length_a   1.000
_cell.length_b   1.000
_cell.length_c   1.000
_cell.angle_alpha   90.00
_cell.angle_beta   90.00
_cell.angle_gamma   90.00
#
_symmetry.space_group_name_H-M   'P 1'
#
loop_
_entity.id
_entity.type
_entity.pdbx_description
1 polymer ?
#
loop_
_entity_poly.entity_id
_entity_poly.type
_entity_poly.pdbx_seq_one_letter_code
_entity_poly.pdbx_strand_id
1 'polypeptide(L)'
;MAAYTAVISVLRTLDQQNIQELFHSHTAEMLDFFRATTEYFQEVLEKTRNKNGVNPEKLKSLEEKIRVAANESENVVELKIFHIIKGVSWTFGILQHKDLLPVVEKMDTTKKQVMEILSDADQILELSGIP
;
A
#
# COMPACT_ATOMS: atom_id res chain seq x y z
N MET A 1 -9.53 -9.52 10.51
CA MET A 1 -9.45 -8.72 9.26
C MET A 1 -8.96 -7.29 9.53
N ALA A 2 -7.95 -7.09 10.39
CA ALA A 2 -7.43 -5.73 10.65
C ALA A 2 -6.60 -5.20 9.46
N ALA A 3 -5.83 -6.08 8.81
CA ALA A 3 -5.10 -5.77 7.59
C ALA A 3 -6.02 -5.37 6.44
N TYR A 4 -7.10 -6.13 6.24
CA TYR A 4 -8.10 -5.84 5.20
C TYR A 4 -8.78 -4.49 5.43
N THR A 5 -9.17 -4.18 6.67
CA THR A 5 -9.73 -2.86 7.02
C THR A 5 -8.74 -1.74 6.72
N ALA A 6 -7.47 -1.90 7.08
CA ALA A 6 -6.43 -0.90 6.81
C ALA A 6 -6.23 -0.68 5.29
N VAL A 7 -6.16 -1.76 4.51
CA VAL A 7 -6.03 -1.70 3.04
C VAL A 7 -7.21 -0.98 2.40
N ILE A 8 -8.45 -1.27 2.81
CA ILE A 8 -9.64 -0.58 2.32
C ILE A 8 -9.65 0.90 2.71
N SER A 9 -9.13 1.23 3.90
CA SER A 9 -9.01 2.60 4.37
C SER A 9 -8.05 3.40 3.48
N VAL A 10 -6.85 2.86 3.19
CA VAL A 10 -5.89 3.46 2.25
C VAL A 10 -6.52 3.70 0.88
N LEU A 11 -7.22 2.71 0.31
CA LEU A 11 -7.87 2.88 -1.01
C LEU A 11 -8.91 4.01 -0.99
N ARG A 12 -9.72 4.09 0.07
CA ARG A 12 -10.70 5.18 0.23
C ARG A 12 -10.02 6.54 0.34
N THR A 13 -8.93 6.60 1.10
CA THR A 13 -8.12 7.81 1.21
C THR A 13 -7.58 8.20 -0.15
N LEU A 14 -7.05 7.27 -0.95
CA LEU A 14 -6.58 7.54 -2.32
C LEU A 14 -7.70 7.87 -3.33
N ASP A 15 -8.94 7.42 -3.08
CA ASP A 15 -10.14 7.69 -3.88
C ASP A 15 -10.86 9.00 -3.50
N GLN A 16 -10.42 9.70 -2.45
CA GLN A 16 -11.00 11.00 -2.13
C GLN A 16 -10.85 11.95 -3.33
N GLN A 17 -11.98 12.53 -3.74
CA GLN A 17 -12.05 13.45 -4.87
C GLN A 17 -11.00 14.56 -4.74
N ASN A 18 -10.38 14.90 -5.87
CA ASN A 18 -9.35 15.92 -6.04
C ASN A 18 -7.94 15.57 -5.55
N ILE A 19 -7.65 14.36 -5.07
CA ILE A 19 -6.26 13.99 -4.73
C ILE A 19 -5.32 14.08 -5.94
N GLN A 20 -5.72 13.55 -7.09
CA GLN A 20 -4.90 13.68 -8.31
C GLN A 20 -4.76 15.14 -8.79
N GLU A 21 -5.68 16.03 -8.41
CA GLU A 21 -5.57 17.46 -8.70
C GLU A 21 -4.68 18.18 -7.67
N LEU A 22 -4.57 17.66 -6.44
CA LEU A 22 -3.75 18.22 -5.36
C LEU A 22 -2.26 17.88 -5.50
N PHE A 23 -1.93 16.80 -6.21
CA PHE A 23 -0.57 16.32 -6.41
C PHE A 23 -0.17 16.39 -7.88
N HIS A 24 1.06 16.84 -8.15
CA HIS A 24 1.56 17.00 -9.52
C HIS A 24 2.89 16.27 -9.71
N SER A 25 3.19 15.88 -10.95
CA SER A 25 4.48 15.30 -11.38
C SER A 25 4.87 14.06 -10.53
N HIS A 26 6.09 13.98 -9.99
CA HIS A 26 6.57 12.78 -9.28
C HIS A 26 5.72 12.36 -8.07
N THR A 27 4.94 13.27 -7.49
CA THR A 27 4.05 12.89 -6.38
C THR A 27 2.79 12.16 -6.86
N ALA A 28 2.36 12.37 -8.10
CA ALA A 28 1.29 11.58 -8.72
C ALA A 28 1.75 10.13 -8.99
N GLU A 29 2.98 9.96 -9.51
CA GLU A 29 3.57 8.63 -9.73
C GLU A 29 3.66 7.80 -8.43
N MET A 30 3.99 8.45 -7.31
CA MET A 30 4.00 7.78 -6.00
C MET A 30 2.60 7.37 -5.53
N LEU A 31 1.58 8.18 -5.82
CA LEU A 31 0.19 7.84 -5.50
C LEU A 31 -0.32 6.66 -6.34
N ASP A 32 0.03 6.63 -7.62
CA ASP A 32 -0.29 5.50 -8.49
C ASP A 32 0.40 4.21 -8.01
N PHE A 33 1.67 4.31 -7.57
CA PHE A 33 2.38 3.21 -6.92
C PHE A 33 1.68 2.74 -5.63
N PHE A 34 1.23 3.68 -4.78
CA PHE A 34 0.51 3.34 -3.55
C PHE A 34 -0.79 2.63 -3.84
N ARG A 35 -1.56 3.12 -4.82
CA ARG A 35 -2.79 2.47 -5.28
C ARG A 35 -2.53 1.04 -5.75
N ALA A 36 -1.63 0.86 -6.71
CA ALA A 36 -1.32 -0.45 -7.27
C ALA A 36 -0.81 -1.45 -6.21
N THR A 37 -0.01 -0.98 -5.26
CA THR A 37 0.50 -1.84 -4.16
C THR A 37 -0.59 -2.19 -3.16
N THR A 38 -1.50 -1.26 -2.87
CA THR A 38 -2.62 -1.47 -1.95
C THR A 38 -3.65 -2.42 -2.56
N GLU A 39 -3.95 -2.29 -3.86
CA GLU A 39 -4.79 -3.22 -4.62
C GLU A 39 -4.20 -4.64 -4.61
N TYR A 40 -2.88 -4.77 -4.83
CA TYR A 40 -2.19 -6.05 -4.69
C TYR A 40 -2.35 -6.65 -3.29
N PHE A 41 -2.20 -5.86 -2.22
CA PHE A 41 -2.42 -6.35 -0.86
C PHE A 41 -3.85 -6.80 -0.62
N GLN A 42 -4.85 -6.11 -1.19
CA GLN A 42 -6.24 -6.55 -1.12
C GLN A 42 -6.41 -7.92 -1.76
N GLU A 43 -5.92 -8.10 -3.00
CA GLU A 43 -6.01 -9.35 -3.74
C GLU A 43 -5.33 -10.50 -3.00
N VAL A 44 -4.14 -10.26 -2.44
CA VAL A 44 -3.42 -11.25 -1.62
C VAL A 44 -4.26 -11.66 -0.42
N LEU A 45 -4.78 -10.70 0.35
CA LEU A 45 -5.59 -10.99 1.54
C LEU A 45 -6.85 -11.80 1.19
N GLU A 46 -7.52 -11.47 0.08
CA GLU A 46 -8.68 -12.20 -0.43
C GLU A 46 -8.33 -13.64 -0.83
N LYS A 47 -7.22 -13.83 -1.57
CA LYS A 47 -6.74 -15.16 -1.97
C LYS A 47 -6.33 -16.01 -0.78
N THR A 48 -5.61 -15.43 0.18
CA THR A 48 -5.15 -16.18 1.37
C THR A 48 -6.28 -16.53 2.32
N ARG A 49 -7.36 -15.73 2.38
CA ARG A 49 -8.54 -16.03 3.20
C ARG A 49 -9.27 -17.28 2.73
N ASN A 50 -9.30 -17.51 1.41
CA ASN A 50 -10.07 -18.59 0.79
C ASN A 50 -9.25 -19.88 0.60
N LYS A 51 -7.93 -19.85 0.85
CA LYS A 51 -7.01 -20.98 0.60
C LYS A 51 -6.74 -21.78 1.87
N ASN A 52 -7.34 -22.98 1.97
CA ASN A 52 -6.94 -23.97 2.97
C ASN A 52 -5.54 -24.52 2.60
N GLY A 53 -4.53 -24.26 3.42
CA GLY A 53 -3.17 -24.80 3.23
C GLY A 53 -2.03 -23.84 3.55
N VAL A 54 -2.31 -22.54 3.73
CA VAL A 54 -1.29 -21.58 4.18
C VAL A 54 -1.06 -21.76 5.67
N ASN A 55 0.20 -21.83 6.10
CA ASN A 55 0.55 -21.91 7.52
C ASN A 55 -0.06 -20.69 8.26
N PRO A 56 -0.87 -20.91 9.31
CA PRO A 56 -1.56 -19.83 10.04
C PRO A 56 -0.61 -18.81 10.67
N GLU A 57 0.60 -19.20 11.06
CA GLU A 57 1.61 -18.29 11.61
C GLU A 57 2.19 -17.38 10.51
N LYS A 58 2.48 -17.94 9.33
CA LYS A 58 2.92 -17.15 8.16
C LYS A 58 1.82 -16.20 7.71
N LEU A 59 0.56 -16.65 7.70
CA LEU A 59 -0.60 -15.81 7.38
C LEU A 59 -0.77 -14.65 8.37
N LYS A 60 -0.65 -14.92 9.67
CA LYS A 60 -0.74 -13.87 10.70
C LYS A 60 0.41 -12.86 10.57
N SER A 61 1.62 -13.33 10.27
CA SER A 61 2.77 -12.45 10.01
C SER A 61 2.55 -11.59 8.77
N LEU A 62 2.00 -12.17 7.70
CA LEU A 62 1.65 -11.48 6.46
C LEU A 62 0.61 -10.37 6.70
N GLU A 63 -0.50 -10.71 7.36
CA GLU A 63 -1.55 -9.75 7.70
C GLU A 63 -1.00 -8.58 8.53
N GLU A 64 -0.15 -8.87 9.52
CA GLU A 64 0.43 -7.83 10.37
C GLU A 64 1.35 -6.88 9.59
N LYS A 65 2.22 -7.42 8.72
CA LYS A 65 3.11 -6.61 7.87
C LYS A 65 2.31 -5.71 6.94
N ILE A 66 1.28 -6.25 6.28
CA ILE A 66 0.39 -5.48 5.39
C ILE A 66 -0.33 -4.38 6.19
N ARG A 67 -0.88 -4.71 7.37
CA ARG A 67 -1.57 -3.76 8.23
C ARG A 67 -0.70 -2.58 8.63
N VAL A 68 0.54 -2.85 9.08
CA VAL A 68 1.48 -1.80 9.51
C VAL A 68 1.85 -0.90 8.33
N ALA A 69 2.18 -1.48 7.17
CA ALA A 69 2.52 -0.71 5.97
C ALA A 69 1.34 0.16 5.48
N ALA A 70 0.13 -0.40 5.47
CA ALA A 70 -1.09 0.31 5.08
C ALA A 70 -1.39 1.50 6.00
N ASN A 71 -1.39 1.29 7.32
CA ASN A 71 -1.67 2.36 8.29
C ASN A 71 -0.65 3.50 8.22
N GLU A 72 0.63 3.19 8.06
CA GLU A 72 1.67 4.22 7.95
C GLU A 72 1.55 5.00 6.64
N SER A 73 1.24 4.31 5.54
CA SER A 73 0.96 4.95 4.26
C SER A 73 -0.23 5.89 4.34
N GLU A 74 -1.33 5.43 4.90
CA GLU A 74 -2.54 6.23 5.07
C GLU A 74 -2.24 7.52 5.86
N ASN A 75 -1.62 7.40 7.03
CA ASN A 75 -1.32 8.54 7.89
C ASN A 75 -0.44 9.59 7.18
N VAL A 76 0.58 9.15 6.42
CA VAL A 76 1.44 10.08 5.69
C VAL A 76 0.68 10.77 4.55
N VAL A 77 -0.15 10.02 3.80
CA VAL A 77 -0.97 10.58 2.73
C VAL A 77 -2.00 11.56 3.28
N GLU A 78 -2.71 11.22 4.36
CA GLU A 78 -3.68 12.09 5.03
C GLU A 78 -3.05 13.37 5.57
N LEU A 79 -1.90 13.28 6.25
CA LEU A 79 -1.18 14.45 6.76
C LEU A 79 -0.77 15.40 5.63
N LYS A 80 -0.37 14.84 4.47
CA LYS A 80 -0.02 15.65 3.29
C LYS A 80 -1.23 16.34 2.69
N ILE A 81 -2.34 15.62 2.53
CA ILE A 81 -3.61 16.21 2.06
C ILE A 81 -4.01 17.36 3.00
N PHE A 82 -3.93 17.15 4.32
CA PHE A 82 -4.23 18.18 5.31
C PHE A 82 -3.32 19.42 5.17
N HIS A 83 -2.00 19.23 5.02
CA HIS A 83 -1.07 20.34 4.83
C HIS A 83 -1.28 21.12 3.53
N ILE A 84 -1.65 20.44 2.44
CA ILE A 84 -1.98 21.07 1.16
C ILE A 84 -3.27 21.91 1.31
N ILE A 85 -4.34 21.33 1.86
CA ILE A 85 -5.62 22.01 2.05
C ILE A 85 -5.48 23.24 2.96
N LYS A 86 -4.68 23.12 4.03
CA LYS A 86 -4.44 24.23 4.97
C LYS A 86 -3.49 25.31 4.43
N GLY A 87 -2.96 25.16 3.21
CA GLY A 87 -2.03 26.12 2.59
C GLY A 87 -0.71 26.26 3.34
N VAL A 88 -0.39 25.32 4.24
CA VAL A 88 0.85 25.33 5.05
C VAL A 88 2.04 24.83 4.22
N SER A 89 1.76 24.10 3.14
CA SER A 89 2.74 23.60 2.19
C SER A 89 2.99 24.60 1.07
N TRP A 90 3.86 25.60 1.31
CA TRP A 90 4.32 26.51 0.25
C TRP A 90 5.46 25.91 -0.60
N THR A 91 5.83 24.64 -0.37
CA THR A 91 6.99 24.02 -1.00
C THR A 91 6.56 23.03 -2.07
N PHE A 92 6.29 23.58 -3.25
CA PHE A 92 6.10 22.83 -4.48
C PHE A 92 7.30 21.89 -4.76
N GLY A 93 7.01 20.61 -5.04
CA GLY A 93 7.93 19.64 -5.65
C GLY A 93 8.91 18.91 -4.71
N ILE A 94 9.77 19.62 -3.98
CA ILE A 94 10.95 19.00 -3.34
C ILE A 94 10.65 18.40 -1.96
N LEU A 95 9.81 19.04 -1.16
CA LEU A 95 9.43 18.53 0.18
C LEU A 95 8.39 17.42 0.12
N GLN A 96 7.59 17.35 -0.95
CA GLN A 96 6.60 16.29 -1.16
C GLN A 96 7.26 14.90 -1.31
N HIS A 97 8.43 14.85 -1.95
CA HIS A 97 9.19 13.61 -2.16
C HIS A 97 9.83 13.07 -0.86
N LYS A 98 10.34 13.93 0.03
CA LYS A 98 11.10 13.50 1.21
C LYS A 98 10.29 12.69 2.21
N ASP A 99 9.01 13.02 2.38
CA ASP A 99 8.16 12.32 3.35
C ASP A 99 7.45 11.10 2.73
N LEU A 100 7.26 11.05 1.41
CA LEU A 100 6.65 9.88 0.74
C LEU A 100 7.68 8.79 0.44
N LEU A 101 8.93 9.15 0.12
CA LEU A 101 9.97 8.20 -0.24
C LEU A 101 10.14 7.06 0.78
N PRO A 102 10.25 7.33 2.11
CA PRO A 102 10.39 6.25 3.09
C PRO A 102 9.19 5.30 3.12
N VAL A 103 7.99 5.83 2.86
CA VAL A 103 6.75 5.05 2.81
C VAL A 103 6.69 4.20 1.53
N VAL A 104 7.09 4.77 0.39
CA VAL A 104 7.21 4.05 -0.88
C VAL A 104 8.18 2.88 -0.72
N GLU A 105 9.37 3.12 -0.16
CA GLU A 105 10.36 2.07 0.10
C GLU A 105 9.83 0.98 1.05
N LYS A 106 9.10 1.37 2.10
CA LYS A 106 8.49 0.42 3.02
C LYS A 106 7.40 -0.41 2.39
N MET A 107 6.55 0.19 1.54
CA MET A 107 5.51 -0.55 0.82
C MET A 107 6.11 -1.47 -0.24
N ASP A 108 7.14 -1.05 -0.96
CA ASP A 108 7.87 -1.91 -1.90
C ASP A 108 8.55 -3.09 -1.19
N THR A 109 9.23 -2.82 -0.07
CA THR A 109 9.83 -3.87 0.76
C THR A 109 8.77 -4.84 1.29
N THR A 110 7.64 -4.32 1.75
CA THR A 110 6.52 -5.14 2.23
C THR A 110 5.94 -5.97 1.10
N LYS A 111 5.77 -5.41 -0.10
CA LYS A 111 5.34 -6.13 -1.31
C LYS A 111 6.28 -7.28 -1.65
N LYS A 112 7.58 -7.06 -1.63
CA LYS A 112 8.60 -8.11 -1.84
C LYS A 112 8.50 -9.21 -0.80
N GLN A 113 8.41 -8.86 0.49
CA GLN A 113 8.25 -9.85 1.55
C GLN A 113 6.94 -10.64 1.45
N VAL A 114 5.85 -9.99 1.03
CA VAL A 114 4.57 -10.65 0.75
C VAL A 114 4.73 -11.64 -0.41
N MET A 115 5.38 -11.23 -1.50
CA MET A 115 5.70 -12.10 -2.64
C MET A 115 6.57 -13.29 -2.23
N GLU A 116 7.59 -13.09 -1.40
CA GLU A 116 8.45 -14.17 -0.88
C GLU A 116 7.67 -15.16 -0.01
N ILE A 117 6.85 -14.67 0.93
CA ILE A 117 6.04 -15.54 1.79
C ILE A 117 5.04 -16.36 0.97
N LEU A 118 4.47 -15.75 -0.08
CA LEU A 118 3.62 -16.45 -1.05
C LEU A 118 4.45 -17.46 -1.84
N SER A 119 5.58 -17.08 -2.43
CA SER A 119 6.49 -18.00 -3.16
C SER A 119 6.95 -19.19 -2.32
N ASP A 120 7.24 -18.97 -1.04
CA ASP A 120 7.61 -20.01 -0.07
C ASP A 120 6.42 -20.88 0.33
N ALA A 121 5.21 -20.32 0.31
CA ALA A 121 3.96 -21.08 0.41
C ALA A 121 3.59 -21.75 -0.93
N ASP A 122 4.21 -21.29 -2.02
CA ASP A 122 3.87 -21.60 -3.40
C ASP A 122 4.91 -22.53 -4.08
N GLN A 123 5.07 -23.71 -3.50
CA GLN A 123 4.91 -24.92 -4.33
C GLN A 123 3.45 -25.06 -4.87
N ILE A 124 2.59 -24.03 -4.78
CA ILE A 124 1.12 -24.04 -4.94
C ILE A 124 0.52 -22.71 -5.50
N LEU A 125 1.27 -21.81 -6.14
CA LEU A 125 0.66 -20.83 -7.06
C LEU A 125 1.54 -20.74 -8.31
N GLU A 126 1.10 -21.45 -9.34
CA GLU A 126 1.22 -20.91 -10.69
C GLU A 126 0.46 -19.58 -10.70
N LEU A 127 1.17 -18.48 -10.42
CA LEU A 127 0.68 -17.17 -10.79
C LEU A 127 0.86 -17.05 -12.30
N SER A 128 -0.22 -17.44 -12.96
CA SER A 128 -0.55 -17.23 -14.37
C SER A 128 0.19 -16.03 -14.95
N GLY A 129 1.03 -16.33 -15.94
CA GLY A 129 1.64 -15.31 -16.77
C GLY A 129 0.59 -14.43 -17.43
N ILE A 130 0.87 -13.14 -17.44
CA ILE A 130 0.43 -12.19 -18.45
C ILE A 130 1.67 -11.31 -18.75
N PRO A 131 1.99 -11.07 -20.03
CA PRO A 131 3.32 -10.64 -20.51
C PRO A 131 3.72 -9.20 -20.13
#